data_AF-A0A0Q8EV20-F1
#
_entry.id   AF-A0A0Q8EV20-F1
#
_cell.length_a   1.000
_cell.length_b   1.000
_cell.length_c   1.000
_cell.angle_alpha   90.00
_cell.angle_beta   90.00
_cell.angle_gamma   90.00
#
_symmetry.space_group_name_H-M   'P 1'
#
loop_
_entity.id
_entity.type
_entity.pdbx_description
1 polymer ?
#
loop_
_entity_poly.entity_id
_entity_poly.type
_entity_poly.pdbx_seq_one_letter_code
_entity_poly.pdbx_strand_id
1 'polypeptide(L)'
;MDDLNALAEEHLTAARASAHGRSAHLVLQQPPLRQTVIALTEGTALDEHNAPPAASLLVLRGSVRLTAASGDAELPSGVLHPIPQERHGLLALQDAVVLLTAVND
;
A
#
# COMPACT_ATOMS: atom_id res chain seq x y z
N MET A 1 11.87 -16.27 4.55
CA MET A 1 10.41 -16.42 4.48
C MET A 1 9.88 -15.41 5.45
N ASP A 2 9.22 -14.38 4.95
CA ASP A 2 8.81 -13.24 5.76
C ASP A 2 7.37 -13.43 6.22
N ASP A 3 7.10 -13.15 7.49
CA ASP A 3 5.75 -13.13 8.04
C ASP A 3 5.14 -11.74 7.82
N LEU A 4 4.19 -11.65 6.89
CA LEU A 4 3.52 -10.40 6.56
C LEU A 4 2.72 -9.83 7.75
N ASN A 5 2.24 -10.66 8.68
CA ASN A 5 1.53 -10.16 9.85
C ASN A 5 2.48 -9.46 10.83
N ALA A 6 3.68 -10.02 11.00
CA ALA A 6 4.74 -9.44 11.82
C ALA A 6 5.26 -8.14 11.19
N LEU A 7 5.57 -8.16 9.88
CA LEU A 7 5.97 -6.95 9.15
C LEU A 7 4.88 -5.87 9.20
N ALA A 8 3.61 -6.24 9.09
CA ALA A 8 2.53 -5.28 9.20
C ALA A 8 2.49 -4.59 10.58
N GLU A 9 2.68 -5.35 11.66
CA GLU A 9 2.71 -4.80 13.01
C GLU A 9 3.93 -3.89 13.24
N GLU A 10 5.11 -4.35 12.81
CA GLU A 10 6.36 -3.62 12.90
C GLU A 10 6.27 -2.28 12.14
N HIS A 11 5.84 -2.33 10.89
CA HIS A 11 5.78 -1.14 10.05
C HIS A 11 4.65 -0.20 10.44
N LEU A 12 3.53 -0.69 10.99
CA LEU A 12 2.51 0.18 11.56
C LEU A 12 3.03 0.91 12.81
N THR A 13 3.78 0.22 13.67
CA THR A 13 4.45 0.85 14.81
C THR A 13 5.45 1.92 14.36
N ALA A 14 6.26 1.61 13.34
CA ALA A 14 7.20 2.57 12.75
C ALA A 14 6.50 3.76 12.09
N ALA A 15 5.36 3.55 11.41
CA ALA A 15 4.57 4.62 10.80
C ALA A 15 4.03 5.58 11.86
N ARG A 16 3.52 5.06 12.99
CA ARG A 16 3.05 5.87 14.13
C ARG A 16 4.15 6.72 14.77
N ALA A 17 5.39 6.24 14.77
CA ALA A 17 6.54 6.98 15.29
C ALA A 17 7.16 7.95 14.26
N SER A 18 6.78 7.85 12.98
CA SER A 18 7.31 8.66 11.89
C SER A 18 6.64 10.02 11.83
N ALA A 19 7.41 11.09 11.66
CA ALA A 19 6.88 12.44 11.44
C ALA A 19 6.00 12.57 10.17
N HIS A 20 6.11 11.62 9.24
CA HIS A 20 5.36 11.59 7.99
C HIS A 20 4.21 10.57 8.00
N GLY A 21 3.95 9.93 9.15
CA GLY A 21 2.84 8.98 9.30
C GLY A 21 2.96 7.71 8.44
N ARG A 22 4.15 7.40 7.91
CA ARG A 22 4.34 6.27 7.00
C ARG A 22 5.65 5.53 7.21
N SER A 23 5.63 4.23 6.89
CA SER A 23 6.78 3.33 6.85
C SER A 23 6.61 2.33 5.70
N ALA A 24 7.69 1.87 5.10
CA ALA A 24 7.64 0.90 4.00
C ALA A 24 8.82 -0.08 4.05
N HIS A 25 8.59 -1.30 3.59
CA HIS A 25 9.57 -2.36 3.53
C HIS A 25 9.44 -3.20 2.28
N LEU A 26 10.55 -3.38 1.58
CA LEU A 26 10.66 -4.23 0.41
C LEU A 26 10.72 -5.70 0.86
N VAL A 27 9.63 -6.44 0.66
CA VAL A 27 9.52 -7.86 1.05
C VAL A 27 10.21 -8.76 0.03
N LEU A 28 9.91 -8.57 -1.26
CA LEU A 28 10.42 -9.42 -2.33
C LEU A 28 10.83 -8.58 -3.53
N GLN A 29 11.98 -8.91 -4.12
CA GLN A 29 12.42 -8.37 -5.39
C GLN A 29 12.97 -9.50 -6.26
N GLN A 30 12.24 -9.83 -7.32
CA GLN A 30 12.63 -10.80 -8.35
C GLN A 30 12.22 -10.23 -9.70
N PRO A 31 13.15 -9.67 -10.51
CA PRO A 31 12.79 -8.98 -11.74
C PRO A 31 11.85 -9.82 -12.62
N PRO A 32 10.71 -9.24 -13.08
CA PRO A 32 10.32 -7.84 -12.95
C PRO A 32 9.46 -7.52 -11.70
N LEU A 33 9.21 -8.48 -10.81
CA LEU A 33 8.30 -8.36 -9.68
C LEU A 33 8.94 -7.73 -8.44
N ARG A 34 8.21 -6.78 -7.83
CA ARG A 34 8.51 -6.16 -6.54
C ARG A 34 7.30 -6.24 -5.62
N GLN A 35 7.49 -6.65 -4.36
CA GLN A 35 6.47 -6.61 -3.32
C GLN A 35 6.92 -5.75 -2.15
N THR A 36 6.09 -4.79 -1.75
CA THR A 36 6.41 -3.83 -0.68
C THR A 36 5.25 -3.78 0.31
N VAL A 37 5.55 -3.95 1.59
CA VAL A 37 4.64 -3.58 2.69
C VAL A 37 4.71 -2.09 2.88
N ILE A 38 3.57 -1.41 2.94
CA ILE A 38 3.47 0.02 3.21
C ILE A 38 2.46 0.21 4.33
N ALA A 39 2.91 0.84 5.42
CA ALA A 39 2.08 1.20 6.55
C ALA A 39 1.86 2.72 6.57
N LEU A 40 0.62 3.11 6.84
CA LEU A 40 0.15 4.49 6.86
C LEU A 40 -0.68 4.69 8.14
N THR A 41 -0.46 5.79 8.85
CA THR A 41 -1.37 6.24 9.89
C THR A 41 -2.62 6.86 9.27
N GLU A 42 -3.74 6.86 10.01
CA GLU A 42 -4.98 7.51 9.58
C GLU A 42 -4.73 8.92 9.00
N GLY A 43 -5.36 9.23 7.87
CA GLY A 43 -5.23 10.51 7.17
C GLY A 43 -3.91 10.68 6.39
N THR A 44 -2.95 9.76 6.53
CA THR A 44 -1.72 9.79 5.73
C THR A 44 -1.98 9.31 4.31
N ALA A 45 -1.40 10.00 3.33
CA ALA A 45 -1.56 9.69 1.92
C ALA A 45 -0.23 9.34 1.24
N LEU A 46 -0.33 8.53 0.20
CA LEU A 46 0.65 8.45 -0.87
C LEU A 46 0.15 9.31 -2.03
N ASP A 47 1.00 10.24 -2.46
CA ASP A 47 0.68 11.17 -3.53
C ASP A 47 0.39 10.46 -4.85
N GLU A 48 -0.32 11.17 -5.73
CA GLU A 48 -0.64 10.68 -7.06
C GLU A 48 0.61 10.38 -7.89
N HIS A 49 0.71 9.15 -8.38
CA HIS A 49 1.82 8.70 -9.20
C HIS A 49 1.35 7.86 -10.39
N ASN A 50 2.26 7.67 -11.37
CA ASN A 50 1.96 6.88 -12.55
C ASN A 50 1.87 5.40 -12.20
N ALA A 51 0.92 4.69 -12.84
CA ALA A 51 0.80 3.26 -12.68
C ALA A 51 1.97 2.50 -13.31
N PRO A 52 2.47 1.44 -12.65
CA PRO A 52 3.39 0.48 -13.29
C PRO A 52 2.65 -0.34 -14.37
N PRO A 53 3.39 -1.06 -15.24
CA PRO A 53 2.81 -1.95 -16.25
C PRO A 53 1.73 -2.91 -15.71
N ALA A 54 1.91 -3.40 -14.48
CA ALA A 54 0.87 -4.11 -13.74
C ALA A 54 1.14 -3.99 -12.23
N ALA A 55 0.08 -3.80 -11.44
CA ALA A 55 0.17 -3.88 -9.99
C ALA A 55 -1.16 -4.29 -9.33
N SER A 56 -1.04 -4.80 -8.11
CA SER A 56 -2.15 -5.07 -7.21
C SER A 56 -1.83 -4.58 -5.80
N LEU A 57 -2.90 -4.30 -5.04
CA LEU A 57 -2.83 -3.86 -3.66
C LEU A 57 -3.71 -4.79 -2.81
N LEU A 58 -3.11 -5.43 -1.81
CA LEU A 58 -3.82 -6.20 -0.78
C LEU A 58 -3.81 -5.41 0.52
N VAL A 59 -4.98 -5.13 1.09
CA VAL A 59 -5.07 -4.50 2.42
C VAL A 59 -4.86 -5.57 3.49
N LEU A 60 -3.79 -5.46 4.26
CA LEU A 60 -3.46 -6.39 5.34
C LEU A 60 -4.11 -6.00 6.68
N ARG A 61 -4.24 -4.70 6.94
CA ARG A 61 -4.87 -4.13 8.15
C ARG A 61 -5.56 -2.80 7.84
N GLY A 62 -6.59 -2.47 8.60
CA GLY A 62 -7.30 -1.18 8.49
C GLY A 62 -8.12 -1.06 7.20
N SER A 63 -8.24 0.17 6.71
CA SER A 63 -8.90 0.49 5.45
C SER A 63 -8.23 1.66 4.74
N VAL A 64 -8.26 1.62 3.42
CA VAL A 64 -7.68 2.66 2.55
C VAL A 64 -8.68 3.08 1.49
N ARG A 65 -8.48 4.26 0.91
CA ARG A 65 -9.14 4.72 -0.31
C ARG A 65 -8.10 4.85 -1.41
N LEU A 66 -8.26 4.07 -2.47
CA LEU A 66 -7.51 4.20 -3.71
C LEU A 66 -8.20 5.28 -4.55
N THR A 67 -7.50 6.37 -4.85
CA THR A 67 -8.08 7.51 -5.60
C THR A 67 -7.61 7.48 -7.04
N ALA A 68 -8.52 7.71 -7.98
CA ALA A 68 -8.20 7.72 -9.41
C ALA A 68 -9.21 8.57 -10.19
N ALA A 69 -8.85 8.99 -11.41
CA ALA A 69 -9.72 9.83 -12.23
C ALA A 69 -11.03 9.11 -12.63
N SER A 70 -10.98 7.79 -12.78
CA SER A 70 -12.14 6.93 -13.04
C SER A 70 -13.05 6.71 -11.82
N GLY A 71 -12.60 7.09 -10.63
CA GLY A 71 -13.36 7.01 -9.38
C GLY A 71 -12.54 6.44 -8.23
N ASP A 72 -12.99 6.74 -7.02
CA ASP A 72 -12.38 6.24 -5.79
C ASP A 72 -12.92 4.86 -5.42
N ALA A 73 -12.05 4.02 -4.85
CA ALA A 73 -12.42 2.73 -4.28
C ALA A 73 -11.99 2.64 -2.81
N GLU A 74 -12.93 2.38 -1.90
CA GLU A 74 -12.64 2.09 -0.50
C GLU A 74 -12.39 0.59 -0.31
N LEU A 75 -11.25 0.26 0.27
CA LEU A 75 -10.75 -1.11 0.40
C LEU A 75 -10.54 -1.42 1.88
N PRO A 76 -11.40 -2.26 2.51
CA PRO A 76 -11.17 -2.76 3.85
C PRO A 76 -10.11 -3.89 3.85
N SER A 77 -9.62 -4.23 5.05
CA SER A 77 -8.71 -5.36 5.29
C SER A 77 -9.20 -6.66 4.63
N GLY A 78 -8.26 -7.41 4.04
CA GLY A 78 -8.51 -8.66 3.33
C GLY A 78 -8.88 -8.48 1.86
N VAL A 79 -9.06 -7.26 1.37
CA VAL A 79 -9.39 -6.99 -0.04
C VAL A 79 -8.12 -6.88 -0.88
N LEU A 80 -8.09 -7.66 -1.97
CA LEU A 80 -7.13 -7.54 -3.06
C LEU A 80 -7.77 -6.76 -4.22
N HIS A 81 -7.10 -5.72 -4.69
CA HIS A 81 -7.60 -4.85 -5.76
C HIS A 81 -6.51 -4.59 -6.81
N PRO A 82 -6.82 -4.61 -8.12
CA PRO A 82 -5.88 -4.19 -9.15
C PRO A 82 -5.61 -2.68 -9.06
N ILE A 83 -4.38 -2.25 -9.31
CA ILE A 83 -4.07 -0.82 -9.43
C ILE A 83 -4.60 -0.32 -10.80
N PRO A 84 -5.37 0.78 -10.85
CA PRO A 84 -5.89 1.32 -12.10
C PRO A 84 -4.72 1.78 -12.99
N GLN A 85 -4.85 1.58 -14.30
CA GLN A 85 -3.84 1.97 -15.29
C GLN A 85 -3.93 3.46 -15.65
N GLU A 86 -3.86 4.30 -14.62
CA GLU A 86 -3.86 5.77 -14.68
C GLU A 86 -3.16 6.33 -13.43
N ARG A 87 -3.01 7.67 -13.35
CA ARG A 87 -2.47 8.28 -12.13
C ARG A 87 -3.43 8.04 -10.97
N HIS A 88 -2.89 7.59 -9.86
CA HIS A 88 -3.66 7.24 -8.67
C HIS A 88 -2.90 7.57 -7.39
N GLY A 89 -3.64 7.80 -6.32
CA GLY A 89 -3.14 8.03 -4.97
C GLY A 89 -3.71 7.00 -3.99
N LEU A 90 -3.23 7.03 -2.75
CA LEU A 90 -3.74 6.14 -1.70
C LEU A 90 -3.88 6.91 -0.39
N LEU A 91 -5.07 6.93 0.19
CA LEU A 91 -5.35 7.56 1.48
C LEU A 91 -5.67 6.50 2.53
N ALA A 92 -5.03 6.56 3.69
CA ALA A 92 -5.41 5.74 4.83
C ALA A 92 -6.66 6.30 5.52
N LEU A 93 -7.77 5.55 5.49
CA LEU A 93 -9.03 5.93 6.16
C LEU A 93 -8.99 5.58 7.65
N GLN A 94 -8.13 4.64 8.01
CA GLN A 94 -7.74 4.25 9.35
C GLN A 94 -6.23 3.94 9.30
N ASP A 95 -5.58 3.76 10.44
CA ASP A 95 -4.28 3.10 10.50
C ASP A 95 -4.30 1.82 9.66
N ALA A 96 -3.52 1.79 8.58
CA ALA A 96 -3.62 0.79 7.54
C ALA A 96 -2.26 0.27 7.11
N VAL A 97 -2.26 -0.99 6.68
CA VAL A 97 -1.10 -1.63 6.08
C VAL A 97 -1.53 -2.33 4.81
N VAL A 98 -0.78 -2.11 3.74
CA VAL A 98 -1.03 -2.71 2.42
C VAL A 98 0.21 -3.45 1.93
N LEU A 99 -0.01 -4.53 1.18
CA LEU A 99 1.01 -5.15 0.33
C LEU A 99 0.79 -4.66 -1.10
N LEU A 100 1.72 -3.86 -1.61
CA LEU A 100 1.79 -3.50 -3.02
C LEU A 100 2.63 -4.53 -3.76
N THR A 101 2.05 -5.18 -4.76
CA THR A 101 2.79 -6.00 -5.74
C THR A 101 2.82 -5.24 -7.05
N ALA A 102 4.00 -4.97 -7.59
CA ALA A 102 4.18 -4.23 -8.83
C ALA A 102 5.18 -4.95 -9.76
N VAL A 103 4.90 -4.88 -11.05
CA VAL A 103 5.84 -5.22 -12.13
C VAL A 103 6.59 -3.95 -12.47
N ASN A 104 7.91 -3.98 -12.35
CA ASN A 104 8.81 -2.90 -12.68
C ASN A 104 9.73 -3.36 -13.82
N ASP A 105 10.02 -2.45 -14.75
CA ASP A 105 11.03 -2.65 -15.80
C ASP A 105 12.46 -2.57 -15.22
#